data_AF-A0A7W1QG38-F1
#
_entry.id   AF-A0A7W1QG38-F1
#
_cell.length_a   1.000
_cell.length_b   1.000
_cell.length_c   1.000
_cell.angle_alpha   90.00
_cell.angle_beta   90.00
_cell.angle_gamma   90.00
#
_symmetry.space_group_name_H-M   'P 1'
#
loop_
_entity.id
_entity.type
_entity.pdbx_description
1 polymer ?
#
loop_
_entity_poly.entity_id
_entity_poly.type
_entity_poly.pdbx_seq_one_letter_code
_entity_poly.pdbx_strand_id
1 'polypeptide(L)'
;MSLDAAGLRLHARLVGKRIEEGKVIPFLGAGANLCDRPVLAEWQPGPYLPSGGELARYLAGEYDYPGDDRGDLVRVAQYVDLVTGGEGALFEELRPLFTGTYEPNRLHRWLASLPARQRAGASPTRYQLIVTTNYDDVLERAFADAGEQVDVVYYSAEADEPGRFIHVSPDGDRRPVPKHNEYRGLDLEQRPVILKIHGAVDRREEADDTYVITEDHYIDYLAHGAVAKLMPAYLMARMRNSHFLFLGYAMRDWNLRVILHYIWSQQARRFGSWAIERDPDPIDEKFWQRHRVEILEARLEDWVDAMSRPRS
;
A
#
# COMPACT_ATOMS: atom_id res chain seq x y z
N MET A 1 21.47 6.45 -11.04
CA MET A 1 21.69 6.76 -12.47
C MET A 1 20.33 6.69 -13.11
N SER A 2 19.72 7.85 -13.40
CA SER A 2 18.41 7.96 -14.03
C SER A 2 18.28 6.99 -15.21
N LEU A 3 17.25 6.16 -15.17
CA LEU A 3 17.01 5.18 -16.21
C LEU A 3 16.51 5.89 -17.46
N ASP A 4 17.22 5.71 -18.57
CA ASP A 4 16.75 6.20 -19.85
C ASP A 4 15.48 5.46 -20.31
N ALA A 5 14.80 6.01 -21.31
CA ALA A 5 13.57 5.44 -21.84
C ALA A 5 13.77 4.01 -22.41
N ALA A 6 14.99 3.62 -22.80
CA ALA A 6 15.27 2.27 -23.31
C ALA A 6 15.34 1.25 -22.16
N GLY A 7 15.97 1.61 -21.05
CA GLY A 7 16.03 0.77 -19.86
C GLY A 7 14.65 0.60 -19.20
N LEU A 8 13.81 1.65 -19.15
CA LEU A 8 12.41 1.50 -18.70
C LEU A 8 11.61 0.54 -19.59
N ARG A 9 11.80 0.59 -20.92
CA ARG A 9 11.15 -0.37 -21.84
C ARG A 9 11.65 -1.80 -21.64
N LEU A 10 12.93 -1.99 -21.36
CA LEU A 10 13.48 -3.32 -21.07
C LEU A 10 12.89 -3.86 -19.77
N HIS A 11 12.88 -3.05 -18.70
CA HIS A 11 12.23 -3.39 -17.44
C HIS A 11 10.76 -3.75 -17.66
N ALA A 12 10.00 -2.92 -18.36
CA ALA A 12 8.58 -3.15 -18.60
C ALA A 12 8.30 -4.48 -19.32
N ARG A 13 9.17 -4.88 -20.25
CA ARG A 13 9.07 -6.18 -20.93
C ARG A 13 9.33 -7.35 -19.98
N LEU A 14 10.38 -7.26 -19.17
CA LEU A 14 10.84 -8.35 -18.30
C LEU A 14 9.95 -8.53 -17.05
N VAL A 15 9.58 -7.42 -16.42
CA VAL A 15 8.80 -7.38 -15.19
C VAL A 15 7.31 -7.42 -15.50
N GLY A 16 6.84 -6.74 -16.55
CA GLY A 16 5.44 -6.80 -16.96
C GLY A 16 4.94 -8.23 -17.16
N LYS A 17 5.73 -9.09 -17.82
CA LYS A 17 5.35 -10.50 -18.00
C LYS A 17 5.12 -11.21 -16.67
N ARG A 18 6.00 -10.97 -15.70
CA ARG A 18 5.88 -11.56 -14.36
C ARG A 18 4.73 -10.94 -13.56
N ILE A 19 4.41 -9.67 -13.76
CA ILE A 19 3.22 -9.04 -13.19
C ILE A 19 1.98 -9.75 -13.74
N GLU A 20 1.79 -9.83 -15.05
CA GLU A 20 0.62 -10.50 -15.63
C GLU A 20 0.52 -11.99 -15.23
N GLU A 21 1.65 -12.69 -15.05
CA GLU A 21 1.65 -14.07 -14.54
C GLU A 21 1.34 -14.19 -13.03
N GLY A 22 1.08 -13.09 -12.33
CA GLY A 22 0.84 -13.09 -10.89
C GLY A 22 2.06 -13.58 -10.12
N LYS A 23 3.27 -13.16 -10.50
CA LYS A 23 4.55 -13.51 -9.83
C LYS A 23 5.22 -12.33 -9.14
N VAL A 24 4.83 -11.11 -9.50
CA VAL A 24 5.24 -9.87 -8.85
C VAL A 24 4.06 -9.36 -8.02
N ILE A 25 4.32 -8.83 -6.83
CA ILE A 25 3.35 -8.19 -5.95
C ILE A 25 3.63 -6.68 -6.00
N PRO A 26 2.72 -5.87 -6.58
CA PRO A 26 2.77 -4.42 -6.42
C PRO A 26 2.59 -4.05 -4.95
N PHE A 27 3.48 -3.21 -4.44
CA PHE A 27 3.47 -2.69 -3.09
C PHE A 27 3.41 -1.17 -3.15
N LEU A 28 2.28 -0.58 -2.74
CA LEU A 28 1.99 0.84 -2.90
C LEU A 28 2.17 1.59 -1.57
N GLY A 29 2.97 2.65 -1.60
CA GLY A 29 3.01 3.66 -0.54
C GLY A 29 2.20 4.91 -0.88
N ALA A 30 2.23 5.91 0.01
CA ALA A 30 1.49 7.17 -0.17
C ALA A 30 1.88 7.91 -1.47
N GLY A 31 3.11 7.74 -1.94
CA GLY A 31 3.57 8.29 -3.22
C GLY A 31 2.83 7.73 -4.44
N ALA A 32 2.16 6.57 -4.34
CA ALA A 32 1.33 6.04 -5.42
C ALA A 32 0.15 6.98 -5.72
N ASN A 33 -0.40 7.64 -4.70
CA ASN A 33 -1.48 8.62 -4.82
C ASN A 33 -1.00 9.95 -5.46
N LEU A 34 0.31 10.22 -5.42
CA LEU A 34 0.90 11.42 -6.01
C LEU A 34 1.16 11.29 -7.51
N CYS A 35 0.99 10.11 -8.10
CA CYS A 35 1.10 9.92 -9.55
C CYS A 35 0.08 10.81 -10.27
N ASP A 36 0.50 11.50 -11.33
CA ASP A 36 -0.25 12.55 -12.05
C ASP A 36 -0.46 13.87 -11.31
N ARG A 37 0.00 13.99 -10.05
CA ARG A 37 -0.10 15.26 -9.31
C ARG A 37 0.85 16.29 -9.92
N PRO A 38 0.39 17.54 -10.18
CA PRO A 38 1.27 18.59 -10.68
C PRO A 38 2.45 18.85 -9.73
N VAL A 39 3.67 18.97 -10.28
CA VAL A 39 4.91 19.10 -9.48
C VAL A 39 4.91 20.32 -8.56
N LEU A 40 4.22 21.40 -8.96
CA LEU A 40 4.15 22.66 -8.22
C LEU A 40 2.91 22.75 -7.32
N ALA A 41 2.08 21.71 -7.24
CA ALA A 41 0.89 21.74 -6.40
C ALA A 41 1.30 21.54 -4.94
N GLU A 42 1.18 22.60 -4.13
CA GLU A 42 1.19 22.46 -2.67
C GLU A 42 -0.05 21.69 -2.22
N TRP A 43 0.12 20.82 -1.23
CA TRP A 43 -1.01 20.06 -0.71
C TRP A 43 -1.87 20.94 0.20
N GLN A 44 -3.17 20.81 0.01
CA GLN A 44 -4.20 21.29 0.90
C GLN A 44 -5.34 20.25 0.89
N PRO A 45 -6.14 20.13 1.96
CA PRO A 45 -7.32 19.29 1.96
C PRO A 45 -8.22 19.58 0.74
N GLY A 46 -8.70 18.53 0.08
CA GLY A 46 -9.61 18.65 -1.06
C GLY A 46 -9.12 17.91 -2.32
N PRO A 47 -8.35 18.55 -3.22
CA PRO A 47 -8.14 18.04 -4.58
C PRO A 47 -7.21 16.81 -4.67
N TYR A 48 -6.32 16.62 -3.69
CA TYR A 48 -5.32 15.56 -3.70
C TYR A 48 -5.17 14.92 -2.31
N LEU A 49 -4.83 13.64 -2.31
CA LEU A 49 -4.41 12.94 -1.09
C LEU A 49 -3.02 13.44 -0.65
N PRO A 50 -2.77 13.55 0.67
CA PRO A 50 -1.47 13.95 1.19
C PRO A 50 -0.43 12.84 1.03
N SER A 51 0.82 13.23 0.86
CA SER A 51 1.96 12.40 1.28
C SER A 51 2.05 12.35 2.81
N GLY A 52 2.76 11.35 3.36
CA GLY A 52 2.94 11.26 4.82
C GLY A 52 3.57 12.53 5.43
N GLY A 53 4.53 13.15 4.75
CA GLY A 53 5.14 14.40 5.22
C GLY A 53 4.23 15.63 5.09
N GLU A 54 3.31 15.65 4.11
CA GLU A 54 2.28 16.71 4.02
C GLU A 54 1.25 16.57 5.13
N LEU A 55 0.78 15.34 5.39
CA LEU A 55 -0.13 15.05 6.50
C LEU A 55 0.51 15.40 7.85
N ALA A 56 1.78 15.05 8.07
CA ALA A 56 2.50 15.39 9.29
C ALA A 56 2.53 16.91 9.52
N ARG A 57 2.86 17.70 8.49
CA ARG A 57 2.93 19.16 8.62
C ARG A 57 1.57 19.80 8.84
N TYR A 58 0.52 19.25 8.25
CA TYR A 58 -0.86 19.67 8.46
C TYR A 58 -1.27 19.48 9.92
N LEU A 59 -1.18 18.26 10.42
CA LEU A 59 -1.49 17.94 11.83
C LEU A 59 -0.61 18.76 12.79
N ALA A 60 0.67 18.95 12.46
CA ALA A 60 1.56 19.77 13.27
C ALA A 60 1.13 21.24 13.34
N GLY A 61 0.52 21.77 12.26
CA GLY A 61 -0.02 23.12 12.20
C GLY A 61 -1.32 23.26 12.99
N GLU A 62 -2.30 22.39 12.72
CA GLU A 62 -3.63 22.44 13.35
C GLU A 62 -3.58 22.26 14.87
N TYR A 63 -2.65 21.45 15.38
CA TYR A 63 -2.53 21.15 16.81
C TYR A 63 -1.33 21.80 17.49
N ASP A 64 -0.67 22.80 16.87
CA ASP A 64 0.47 23.52 17.44
C ASP A 64 1.61 22.59 17.95
N TYR A 65 1.97 21.57 17.15
CA TYR A 65 3.00 20.60 17.52
C TYR A 65 4.34 21.31 17.88
N PRO A 66 4.91 21.04 19.07
CA PRO A 66 6.04 21.81 19.59
C PRO A 66 7.42 21.37 19.08
N GLY A 67 7.52 20.21 18.43
CA GLY A 67 8.79 19.65 17.96
C GLY A 67 9.24 20.21 16.61
N ASP A 68 10.55 20.16 16.37
CA ASP A 68 11.17 20.57 15.10
C ASP A 68 10.97 19.53 13.98
N ASP A 69 10.62 18.30 14.35
CA ASP A 69 10.36 17.15 13.49
C ASP A 69 8.94 17.13 12.92
N ARG A 70 8.43 18.29 12.49
CA ARG A 70 7.08 18.50 11.96
C ARG A 70 6.73 17.67 10.70
N GLY A 71 7.72 16.99 10.11
CA GLY A 71 7.55 16.10 8.97
C GLY A 71 7.50 14.61 9.34
N ASP A 72 7.66 14.26 10.61
CA ASP A 72 7.54 12.89 11.12
C ASP A 72 6.08 12.61 11.47
N LEU A 73 5.39 11.89 10.58
CA LEU A 73 3.96 11.61 10.74
C LEU A 73 3.68 10.81 12.02
N VAL A 74 4.54 9.85 12.35
CA VAL A 74 4.32 8.98 13.51
C VAL A 74 4.40 9.79 14.80
N ARG A 75 5.42 10.66 14.88
CA ARG A 75 5.62 11.50 16.06
C ARG A 75 4.52 12.55 16.21
N VAL A 76 4.15 13.20 15.11
CA VAL A 76 3.09 14.22 15.12
C VAL A 76 1.74 13.58 15.45
N ALA A 77 1.39 12.44 14.84
CA ALA A 77 0.14 11.75 15.12
C ALA A 77 0.06 11.31 16.59
N GLN A 78 1.15 10.81 17.17
CA GLN A 78 1.20 10.48 18.60
C GLN A 78 0.95 11.72 19.48
N TYR A 79 1.52 12.87 19.12
CA TYR A 79 1.25 14.10 19.85
C TYR A 79 -0.23 14.50 19.77
N VAL A 80 -0.83 14.48 18.58
CA VAL A 80 -2.25 14.81 18.38
C VAL A 80 -3.12 13.91 19.24
N ASP A 81 -2.88 12.60 19.22
CA ASP A 81 -3.58 11.63 20.07
C ASP A 81 -3.50 12.00 21.57
N LEU A 82 -2.30 12.28 22.07
CA LEU A 82 -2.07 12.61 23.48
C LEU A 82 -2.73 13.93 23.92
N VAL A 83 -2.80 14.95 23.05
CA VAL A 83 -3.36 16.26 23.41
C VAL A 83 -4.85 16.40 23.15
N THR A 84 -5.43 15.55 22.31
CA THR A 84 -6.87 15.55 21.99
C THR A 84 -7.69 14.58 22.85
N GLY A 85 -7.02 13.75 23.65
CA GLY A 85 -7.68 12.83 24.58
C GLY A 85 -7.94 11.44 24.01
N GLY A 86 -7.21 11.04 22.95
CA GLY A 86 -7.18 9.69 22.40
C GLY A 86 -7.54 9.59 20.91
N GLU A 87 -7.53 8.34 20.43
CA GLU A 87 -7.53 8.00 19.00
C GLU A 87 -8.78 8.51 18.25
N GLY A 88 -9.92 8.62 18.94
CA GLY A 88 -11.17 9.06 18.33
C GLY A 88 -11.09 10.44 17.67
N ALA A 89 -10.48 11.42 18.36
CA ALA A 89 -10.36 12.78 17.82
C ALA A 89 -9.36 12.84 16.65
N LEU A 90 -8.29 12.04 16.70
CA LEU A 90 -7.38 11.89 15.57
C LEU A 90 -8.09 11.25 14.36
N PHE A 91 -8.95 10.25 14.59
CA PHE A 91 -9.66 9.57 13.51
C PHE A 91 -10.72 10.47 12.87
N GLU A 92 -11.44 11.25 13.67
CA GLU A 92 -12.37 12.29 13.20
C GLU A 92 -11.67 13.29 12.26
N GLU A 93 -10.43 13.68 12.58
CA GLU A 93 -9.62 14.59 11.74
C GLU A 93 -9.11 13.92 10.46
N LEU A 94 -8.67 12.66 10.53
CA LEU A 94 -8.11 11.94 9.38
C LEU A 94 -9.19 11.53 8.37
N ARG A 95 -10.37 11.16 8.85
CA ARG A 95 -11.48 10.66 8.04
C ARG A 95 -11.81 11.54 6.83
N PRO A 96 -12.07 12.86 6.94
CA PRO A 96 -12.38 13.69 5.78
C PRO A 96 -11.22 13.77 4.77
N LEU A 97 -9.96 13.62 5.22
CA LEU A 97 -8.78 13.65 4.36
C LEU A 97 -8.62 12.39 3.50
N PHE A 98 -9.17 11.25 3.92
CA PHE A 98 -9.09 9.99 3.17
C PHE A 98 -10.41 9.57 2.52
N THR A 99 -11.53 10.15 2.96
CA THR A 99 -12.85 9.94 2.37
C THR A 99 -13.28 11.06 1.42
N GLY A 100 -12.42 12.01 1.11
CA GLY A 100 -12.61 12.98 0.02
C GLY A 100 -12.85 12.33 -1.35
N THR A 101 -13.32 13.12 -2.32
CA THR A 101 -13.55 12.65 -3.70
C THR A 101 -12.27 12.80 -4.51
N TYR A 102 -11.55 11.69 -4.70
CA TYR A 102 -10.31 11.64 -5.46
C TYR A 102 -10.45 10.77 -6.70
N GLU A 103 -10.07 11.30 -7.86
CA GLU A 103 -10.05 10.55 -9.11
C GLU A 103 -8.90 9.53 -9.13
N PRO A 104 -9.14 8.26 -9.51
CA PRO A 104 -8.06 7.31 -9.72
C PRO A 104 -7.06 7.80 -10.77
N ASN A 105 -5.77 7.92 -10.41
CA ASN A 105 -4.72 8.30 -11.36
C ASN A 105 -4.36 7.16 -12.34
N ARG A 106 -3.39 7.41 -13.25
CA ARG A 106 -2.99 6.39 -14.24
C ARG A 106 -2.44 5.11 -13.64
N LEU A 107 -1.77 5.16 -12.48
CA LEU A 107 -1.26 3.96 -11.81
C LEU A 107 -2.42 3.09 -11.32
N HIS A 108 -3.41 3.68 -10.65
CA HIS A 108 -4.60 2.97 -10.19
C HIS A 108 -5.35 2.31 -11.34
N ARG A 109 -5.61 3.09 -12.42
CA ARG A 109 -6.28 2.57 -13.63
C ARG A 109 -5.48 1.45 -14.30
N TRP A 110 -4.15 1.56 -14.34
CA TRP A 110 -3.31 0.50 -14.89
C TRP A 110 -3.38 -0.79 -14.06
N LEU A 111 -3.30 -0.70 -12.74
CA LEU A 111 -3.45 -1.84 -11.84
C LEU A 111 -4.83 -2.50 -11.98
N ALA A 112 -5.89 -1.70 -12.04
CA ALA A 112 -7.26 -2.17 -12.27
C ALA A 112 -7.46 -2.81 -13.65
N SER A 113 -6.61 -2.51 -14.65
CA SER A 113 -6.65 -3.16 -15.96
C SER A 113 -6.00 -4.55 -15.99
N LEU A 114 -5.24 -4.92 -14.94
CA LEU A 114 -4.51 -6.18 -14.92
C LEU A 114 -5.42 -7.41 -14.98
N PRO A 115 -6.54 -7.52 -14.24
CA PRO A 115 -7.38 -8.73 -14.29
C PRO A 115 -7.82 -9.11 -15.71
N ALA A 116 -8.28 -8.13 -16.53
CA ALA A 116 -8.59 -8.35 -17.93
C ALA A 116 -7.39 -8.88 -18.75
N ARG A 117 -6.20 -8.28 -18.56
CA ARG A 117 -4.96 -8.74 -19.22
C ARG A 117 -4.57 -10.16 -18.81
N GLN A 118 -4.80 -10.51 -17.54
CA GLN A 118 -4.48 -11.81 -16.99
C GLN A 118 -5.43 -12.90 -17.51
N ARG A 119 -6.73 -12.59 -17.64
CA ARG A 119 -7.71 -13.49 -18.28
C ARG A 119 -7.41 -13.72 -19.76
N ALA A 120 -6.91 -12.71 -20.47
CA ALA A 120 -6.51 -12.83 -21.88
C ALA A 120 -5.19 -13.59 -22.10
N GLY A 121 -4.44 -13.84 -21.02
CA GLY A 121 -3.13 -14.48 -21.05
C GLY A 121 -3.19 -16.02 -20.99
N ALA A 122 -2.27 -16.61 -20.22
CA ALA A 122 -2.14 -18.06 -20.06
C ALA A 122 -3.11 -18.62 -19.00
N SER A 123 -3.51 -19.88 -19.18
CA SER A 123 -4.25 -20.67 -18.18
C SER A 123 -3.29 -21.54 -17.37
N PRO A 124 -3.48 -21.69 -16.04
CA PRO A 124 -4.53 -21.06 -15.22
C PRO A 124 -4.28 -19.57 -15.00
N THR A 125 -5.36 -18.78 -14.98
CA THR A 125 -5.29 -17.35 -14.64
C THR A 125 -4.90 -17.19 -13.17
N ARG A 126 -3.94 -16.31 -12.91
CA ARG A 126 -3.51 -15.98 -11.55
C ARG A 126 -3.54 -14.48 -11.34
N TYR A 127 -4.52 -14.00 -10.60
CA TYR A 127 -4.73 -12.58 -10.32
C TYR A 127 -3.70 -11.99 -9.37
N GLN A 128 -3.66 -10.65 -9.33
CA GLN A 128 -2.76 -9.91 -8.46
C GLN A 128 -3.15 -10.01 -6.99
N LEU A 129 -2.14 -10.15 -6.15
CA LEU A 129 -2.17 -9.63 -4.79
C LEU A 129 -1.48 -8.28 -4.84
N ILE A 130 -2.20 -7.21 -4.51
CA ILE A 130 -1.69 -5.85 -4.39
C ILE A 130 -1.63 -5.52 -2.90
N VAL A 131 -0.51 -5.00 -2.43
CA VAL A 131 -0.34 -4.61 -1.03
C VAL A 131 -0.22 -3.09 -0.96
N THR A 132 -0.86 -2.45 0.01
CA THR A 132 -0.74 -1.01 0.21
C THR A 132 -0.74 -0.62 1.69
N THR A 133 -0.12 0.52 1.98
CA THR A 133 -0.16 1.21 3.27
C THR A 133 -1.11 2.41 3.26
N ASN A 134 -1.83 2.64 2.15
CA ASN A 134 -2.73 3.78 2.00
C ASN A 134 -4.09 3.47 2.64
N TYR A 135 -4.68 4.46 3.32
CA TYR A 135 -5.94 4.31 4.03
C TYR A 135 -7.17 4.51 3.11
N ASP A 136 -7.04 5.36 2.08
CA ASP A 136 -8.09 5.72 1.13
C ASP A 136 -8.56 4.54 0.26
N ASP A 137 -9.71 4.72 -0.40
CA ASP A 137 -10.35 3.71 -1.26
C ASP A 137 -10.20 3.98 -2.78
N VAL A 138 -9.20 4.77 -3.21
CA VAL A 138 -9.04 5.17 -4.62
C VAL A 138 -8.72 3.97 -5.51
N LEU A 139 -7.90 3.04 -5.04
CA LEU A 139 -7.55 1.84 -5.83
C LEU A 139 -8.79 0.96 -6.01
N GLU A 140 -9.56 0.75 -4.95
CA GLU A 140 -10.80 -0.01 -4.93
C GLU A 140 -11.80 0.59 -5.93
N ARG A 141 -11.97 1.91 -5.94
CA ARG A 141 -12.77 2.61 -6.96
C ARG A 141 -12.25 2.39 -8.38
N ALA A 142 -10.94 2.38 -8.59
CA ALA A 142 -10.37 2.10 -9.91
C ALA A 142 -10.74 0.71 -10.44
N PHE A 143 -10.78 -0.31 -9.56
CA PHE A 143 -11.27 -1.65 -9.91
C PHE A 143 -12.77 -1.63 -10.24
N ALA A 144 -13.58 -0.91 -9.44
CA ALA A 144 -15.00 -0.74 -9.71
C ALA A 144 -15.28 -0.04 -11.05
N ASP A 145 -14.55 1.04 -11.36
CA ASP A 145 -14.63 1.78 -12.63
C ASP A 145 -14.25 0.90 -13.84
N ALA A 146 -13.34 -0.05 -13.64
CA ALA A 146 -12.94 -1.03 -14.65
C ALA A 146 -13.93 -2.21 -14.76
N GLY A 147 -14.96 -2.28 -13.91
CA GLY A 147 -15.91 -3.40 -13.84
C GLY A 147 -15.28 -4.69 -13.31
N GLU A 148 -14.21 -4.60 -12.52
CA GLU A 148 -13.48 -5.74 -11.98
C GLU A 148 -13.85 -5.97 -10.51
N GLN A 149 -14.16 -7.22 -10.17
CA GLN A 149 -14.37 -7.62 -8.78
C GLN A 149 -13.03 -7.79 -8.06
N VAL A 150 -12.95 -7.31 -6.82
CA VAL A 150 -11.74 -7.40 -5.98
C VAL A 150 -12.10 -7.68 -4.53
N ASP A 151 -11.37 -8.59 -3.89
CA ASP A 151 -11.44 -8.78 -2.44
C ASP A 151 -10.56 -7.72 -1.76
N VAL A 152 -11.07 -7.07 -0.71
CA VAL A 152 -10.28 -6.14 0.11
C VAL A 152 -10.04 -6.77 1.47
N VAL A 153 -8.78 -6.81 1.89
CA VAL A 153 -8.36 -7.33 3.19
C VAL A 153 -7.60 -6.22 3.89
N TYR A 154 -8.06 -5.76 5.04
CA TYR A 154 -7.38 -4.69 5.78
C TYR A 154 -7.19 -5.03 7.25
N TYR A 155 -6.14 -4.48 7.86
CA TYR A 155 -5.87 -4.65 9.28
C TYR A 155 -6.80 -3.77 10.13
N SER A 156 -7.54 -4.34 11.07
CA SER A 156 -8.27 -3.59 12.11
C SER A 156 -7.45 -3.57 13.40
N ALA A 157 -7.26 -2.37 13.92
CA ALA A 157 -6.52 -2.08 15.14
C ALA A 157 -7.38 -2.08 16.42
N GLU A 158 -8.66 -2.49 16.34
CA GLU A 158 -9.60 -2.46 17.48
C GLU A 158 -9.05 -3.09 18.77
N ALA A 159 -9.24 -2.37 19.88
CA ALA A 159 -8.65 -2.67 21.19
C ALA A 159 -9.23 -3.91 21.89
N ASP A 160 -10.49 -4.27 21.61
CA ASP A 160 -11.23 -5.30 22.37
C ASP A 160 -10.91 -6.75 21.92
N GLU A 161 -10.39 -6.94 20.71
CA GLU A 161 -9.87 -8.23 20.22
C GLU A 161 -8.59 -8.01 19.40
N PRO A 162 -7.40 -8.40 19.90
CA PRO A 162 -6.15 -7.96 19.29
C PRO A 162 -5.99 -8.40 17.82
N GLY A 163 -5.89 -7.39 16.94
CA GLY A 163 -5.30 -7.43 15.61
C GLY A 163 -5.88 -8.47 14.66
N ARG A 164 -7.07 -8.21 14.09
CA ARG A 164 -7.64 -9.07 13.05
C ARG A 164 -7.59 -8.38 11.69
N PHE A 165 -7.44 -9.18 10.64
CA PHE A 165 -7.75 -8.70 9.31
C PHE A 165 -9.26 -8.79 9.09
N ILE A 166 -9.84 -7.76 8.51
CA ILE A 166 -11.21 -7.78 7.99
C ILE A 166 -11.13 -8.09 6.51
N HIS A 167 -11.99 -8.98 6.03
CA HIS A 167 -12.18 -9.23 4.61
C HIS A 167 -13.52 -8.68 4.14
N VAL A 168 -13.48 -7.87 3.10
CA VAL A 168 -14.64 -7.34 2.38
C VAL A 168 -14.71 -8.04 1.03
N SER A 169 -15.78 -8.79 0.78
CA SER A 169 -16.04 -9.39 -0.54
C SER A 169 -16.46 -8.32 -1.55
N PRO A 170 -16.45 -8.62 -2.87
CA PRO A 170 -16.94 -7.69 -3.88
C PRO A 170 -18.41 -7.29 -3.71
N ASP A 171 -19.22 -8.16 -3.08
CA ASP A 171 -20.62 -7.88 -2.77
C ASP A 171 -20.77 -6.93 -1.57
N GLY A 172 -19.67 -6.61 -0.89
CA GLY A 172 -19.62 -5.73 0.26
C GLY A 172 -19.79 -6.46 1.59
N ASP A 173 -19.81 -7.79 1.61
CA ASP A 173 -19.91 -8.56 2.85
C ASP A 173 -18.61 -8.46 3.63
N ARG A 174 -18.70 -7.98 4.87
CA ARG A 174 -17.57 -7.81 5.78
C ARG A 174 -17.52 -8.96 6.76
N ARG A 175 -16.35 -9.59 6.88
CA ARG A 175 -16.12 -10.68 7.83
C ARG A 175 -14.75 -10.58 8.47
N PRO A 176 -14.65 -10.77 9.80
CA PRO A 176 -13.35 -10.91 10.44
C PRO A 176 -12.67 -12.18 9.94
N VAL A 177 -11.34 -12.12 9.80
CA VAL A 177 -10.49 -13.28 9.53
C VAL A 177 -10.13 -13.87 10.90
N PRO A 178 -10.75 -14.99 11.32
CA PRO A 178 -10.69 -15.46 12.71
C PRO A 178 -9.31 -16.00 13.09
N LYS A 179 -8.73 -16.85 12.22
CA LYS A 179 -7.37 -17.38 12.35
C LYS A 179 -6.70 -17.43 11.00
N HIS A 180 -5.45 -16.98 10.97
CA HIS A 180 -4.68 -16.88 9.75
C HIS A 180 -4.59 -18.20 8.95
N ASN A 181 -4.50 -19.36 9.62
CA ASN A 181 -4.30 -20.67 8.99
C ASN A 181 -5.60 -21.39 8.58
N GLU A 182 -6.75 -21.01 9.13
CA GLU A 182 -8.05 -21.65 8.89
C GLU A 182 -8.88 -20.89 7.85
N TYR A 183 -8.54 -19.63 7.56
CA TYR A 183 -9.27 -18.83 6.59
C TYR A 183 -9.12 -19.34 5.15
N ARG A 184 -10.26 -19.54 4.47
CA ARG A 184 -10.36 -20.06 3.08
C ARG A 184 -11.13 -19.13 2.15
N GLY A 185 -11.42 -17.92 2.58
CA GLY A 185 -12.28 -16.99 1.87
C GLY A 185 -11.63 -16.23 0.72
N LEU A 186 -10.38 -16.54 0.35
CA LEU A 186 -9.58 -15.83 -0.66
C LEU A 186 -9.04 -16.83 -1.67
N ASP A 187 -9.14 -16.47 -2.95
CA ASP A 187 -8.63 -17.28 -4.04
C ASP A 187 -8.16 -16.41 -5.22
N LEU A 188 -6.84 -16.27 -5.36
CA LEU A 188 -6.20 -15.51 -6.45
C LEU A 188 -6.33 -16.18 -7.82
N GLU A 189 -6.91 -17.38 -7.93
CA GLU A 189 -7.31 -17.95 -9.22
C GLU A 189 -8.68 -17.44 -9.66
N GLN A 190 -9.50 -16.94 -8.74
CA GLN A 190 -10.82 -16.40 -9.03
C GLN A 190 -10.83 -14.88 -9.20
N ARG A 191 -10.13 -14.15 -8.33
CA ARG A 191 -10.15 -12.68 -8.33
C ARG A 191 -8.92 -12.05 -7.67
N PRO A 192 -8.59 -10.79 -7.98
CA PRO A 192 -7.52 -10.05 -7.30
C PRO A 192 -7.86 -9.77 -5.83
N VAL A 193 -6.81 -9.53 -5.04
CA VAL A 193 -6.91 -9.13 -3.63
C VAL A 193 -6.10 -7.85 -3.40
N ILE A 194 -6.71 -6.85 -2.74
CA ILE A 194 -6.02 -5.68 -2.19
C ILE A 194 -5.81 -5.92 -0.69
N LEU A 195 -4.57 -5.89 -0.23
CA LEU A 195 -4.19 -6.06 1.17
C LEU A 195 -3.69 -4.72 1.74
N LYS A 196 -4.44 -4.16 2.69
CA LYS A 196 -4.15 -2.87 3.35
C LYS A 196 -3.63 -3.12 4.75
N ILE A 197 -2.34 -2.90 4.96
CA ILE A 197 -1.67 -3.35 6.19
C ILE A 197 -1.65 -2.30 7.30
N HIS A 198 -1.96 -1.04 7.00
CA HIS A 198 -2.09 0.03 8.01
C HIS A 198 -3.54 0.36 8.33
N GLY A 199 -4.49 -0.44 7.85
CA GLY A 199 -5.91 -0.17 7.97
C GLY A 199 -6.49 0.52 6.75
N ALA A 200 -7.72 1.00 6.89
CA ALA A 200 -8.54 1.51 5.81
C ALA A 200 -9.66 2.39 6.36
N VAL A 201 -10.10 3.34 5.53
CA VAL A 201 -11.36 4.04 5.76
C VAL A 201 -12.53 3.23 5.20
N ASP A 202 -13.68 3.30 5.87
CA ASP A 202 -14.97 2.79 5.40
C ASP A 202 -15.92 3.95 5.14
N ARG A 203 -16.34 4.09 3.87
CA ARG A 203 -17.26 5.16 3.46
C ARG A 203 -18.68 4.99 4.00
N ARG A 204 -19.05 3.79 4.44
CA ARG A 204 -20.42 3.45 4.85
C ARG A 204 -20.62 3.64 6.34
N GLU A 205 -19.62 3.27 7.14
CA GLU A 205 -19.71 3.26 8.60
C GLU A 205 -18.40 3.82 9.19
N GLU A 206 -18.49 4.95 9.88
CA GLU A 206 -17.33 5.63 10.45
C GLU A 206 -16.68 4.84 11.59
N ALA A 207 -17.48 4.07 12.34
CA ALA A 207 -16.98 3.21 13.41
C ALA A 207 -16.04 2.10 12.93
N ASP A 208 -15.96 1.88 11.61
CA ASP A 208 -15.12 0.87 10.98
C ASP A 208 -13.83 1.42 10.37
N ASP A 209 -13.61 2.74 10.47
CA ASP A 209 -12.33 3.35 10.13
C ASP A 209 -11.24 2.83 11.08
N THR A 210 -10.12 2.43 10.50
CA THR A 210 -8.97 1.92 11.27
C THR A 210 -7.68 2.47 10.69
N TYR A 211 -6.84 3.03 11.56
CA TYR A 211 -5.57 3.63 11.18
C TYR A 211 -4.45 3.11 12.08
N VAL A 212 -3.38 2.58 11.48
CA VAL A 212 -2.10 2.36 12.15
C VAL A 212 -1.21 3.55 11.79
N ILE A 213 -1.04 4.51 12.71
CA ILE A 213 -0.41 5.80 12.43
C ILE A 213 0.39 6.39 13.61
N THR A 214 -0.02 6.14 14.87
CA THR A 214 0.69 6.60 16.07
C THR A 214 1.82 5.62 16.47
N GLU A 215 2.73 6.04 17.36
CA GLU A 215 3.77 5.15 17.90
C GLU A 215 3.11 3.97 18.63
N ASP A 216 2.08 4.23 19.43
CA ASP A 216 1.34 3.22 20.17
C ASP A 216 0.67 2.19 19.24
N HIS A 217 0.03 2.63 18.15
CA HIS A 217 -0.51 1.69 17.15
C HIS A 217 0.59 0.79 16.60
N TYR A 218 1.77 1.32 16.27
CA TYR A 218 2.86 0.49 15.74
C TYR A 218 3.45 -0.44 16.81
N ILE A 219 3.51 -0.02 18.08
CA ILE A 219 3.93 -0.88 19.19
C ILE A 219 2.96 -2.05 19.32
N ASP A 220 1.66 -1.79 19.36
CA ASP A 220 0.65 -2.83 19.46
C ASP A 220 0.64 -3.75 18.24
N TYR A 221 0.73 -3.16 17.05
CA TYR A 221 0.88 -3.86 15.78
C TYR A 221 2.06 -4.86 15.79
N LEU A 222 3.17 -4.54 16.46
CA LEU A 222 4.35 -5.40 16.55
C LEU A 222 4.33 -6.35 17.77
N ALA A 223 3.81 -5.91 18.90
CA ALA A 223 3.77 -6.63 20.17
C ALA A 223 2.94 -7.94 20.06
N HIS A 224 1.89 -7.94 19.25
CA HIS A 224 1.03 -9.12 19.02
C HIS A 224 1.64 -10.21 18.13
N GLY A 225 2.98 -10.30 18.08
CA GLY A 225 3.70 -11.43 17.47
C GLY A 225 4.01 -11.25 15.99
N ALA A 226 4.14 -10.00 15.51
CA ALA A 226 4.23 -9.55 14.13
C ALA A 226 2.92 -9.77 13.36
N VAL A 227 2.32 -8.70 12.81
CA VAL A 227 1.11 -8.77 11.96
C VAL A 227 1.16 -9.80 10.84
N ALA A 228 2.35 -10.19 10.43
CA ALA A 228 2.51 -11.29 9.49
C ALA A 228 2.09 -12.68 10.01
N LYS A 229 1.91 -12.86 11.32
CA LYS A 229 1.22 -14.01 11.92
C LYS A 229 -0.30 -13.84 11.93
N LEU A 230 -0.81 -12.63 11.80
CA LEU A 230 -2.25 -12.31 11.74
C LEU A 230 -2.75 -12.34 10.28
N MET A 231 -1.86 -12.07 9.31
CA MET A 231 -2.16 -12.14 7.88
C MET A 231 -2.63 -13.53 7.46
N PRO A 232 -3.70 -13.66 6.65
CA PRO A 232 -4.14 -14.93 6.10
C PRO A 232 -2.98 -15.75 5.52
N ALA A 233 -2.86 -17.01 5.94
CA ALA A 233 -1.74 -17.89 5.58
C ALA A 233 -1.62 -18.08 4.07
N TYR A 234 -2.75 -18.04 3.36
CA TYR A 234 -2.79 -18.05 1.90
C TYR A 234 -2.05 -16.86 1.28
N LEU A 235 -2.32 -15.63 1.73
CA LEU A 235 -1.64 -14.43 1.27
C LEU A 235 -0.16 -14.42 1.68
N MET A 236 0.14 -14.88 2.90
CA MET A 236 1.53 -15.02 3.35
C MET A 236 2.33 -16.02 2.51
N ALA A 237 1.74 -17.17 2.17
CA ALA A 237 2.36 -18.15 1.29
C ALA A 237 2.61 -17.57 -0.11
N ARG A 238 1.68 -16.74 -0.62
CA ARG A 238 1.88 -15.98 -1.85
C ARG A 238 3.07 -15.03 -1.71
N MET A 239 3.08 -14.13 -0.72
CA MET A 239 4.16 -13.15 -0.52
C MET A 239 5.55 -13.78 -0.36
N ARG A 240 5.65 -14.95 0.29
CA ARG A 240 6.91 -15.69 0.44
C ARG A 240 7.48 -16.22 -0.88
N ASN A 241 6.65 -16.41 -1.90
CA ASN A 241 7.03 -17.01 -3.19
C ASN A 241 6.94 -16.00 -4.35
N SER A 242 7.21 -14.73 -4.06
CA SER A 242 6.96 -13.62 -5.00
C SER A 242 8.11 -12.62 -5.04
N HIS A 243 8.21 -11.97 -6.19
CA HIS A 243 8.95 -10.72 -6.32
C HIS A 243 8.09 -9.56 -5.79
N PHE A 244 8.71 -8.50 -5.27
CA PHE A 244 8.02 -7.27 -4.92
C PHE A 244 8.35 -6.15 -5.90
N LEU A 245 7.39 -5.25 -6.11
CA LEU A 245 7.56 -4.03 -6.87
C LEU A 245 7.01 -2.87 -6.04
N PHE A 246 7.90 -2.08 -5.45
CA PHE A 246 7.58 -0.92 -4.64
C PHE A 246 7.28 0.28 -5.55
N LEU A 247 6.11 0.91 -5.36
CA LEU A 247 5.62 2.00 -6.19
C LEU A 247 5.20 3.15 -5.27
N GLY A 248 5.88 4.29 -5.40
CA GLY A 248 5.58 5.48 -4.59
C GLY A 248 5.78 5.24 -3.10
N TYR A 249 6.79 4.46 -2.76
CA TYR A 249 7.10 4.09 -1.40
C TYR A 249 8.28 4.91 -0.89
N ALA A 250 8.17 5.49 0.31
CA ALA A 250 9.26 6.20 0.97
C ALA A 250 9.77 5.36 2.15
N MET A 251 11.07 5.09 2.19
CA MET A 251 11.68 4.17 3.17
C MET A 251 11.92 4.79 4.55
N ARG A 252 11.42 6.02 4.79
CA ARG A 252 11.46 6.72 6.09
C ARG A 252 10.66 6.00 7.17
N ASP A 253 9.67 5.20 6.78
CA ASP A 253 8.83 4.47 7.71
C ASP A 253 9.55 3.22 8.25
N TRP A 254 10.00 3.29 9.51
CA TRP A 254 10.66 2.16 10.19
C TRP A 254 9.72 0.96 10.35
N ASN A 255 8.42 1.20 10.50
CA ASN A 255 7.40 0.17 10.73
C ASN A 255 7.33 -0.86 9.59
N LEU A 256 7.38 -0.41 8.33
CA LEU A 256 7.35 -1.33 7.20
C LEU A 256 8.64 -2.17 7.12
N ARG A 257 9.79 -1.60 7.52
CA ARG A 257 11.05 -2.36 7.56
C ARG A 257 10.89 -3.61 8.41
N VAL A 258 10.11 -3.55 9.49
CA VAL A 258 9.82 -4.70 10.35
C VAL A 258 8.98 -5.75 9.63
N ILE A 259 7.92 -5.33 8.93
CA ILE A 259 7.04 -6.23 8.17
C ILE A 259 7.81 -6.90 7.02
N LEU A 260 8.57 -6.12 6.24
CA LEU A 260 9.39 -6.63 5.15
C LEU A 260 10.50 -7.56 5.65
N HIS A 261 11.16 -7.20 6.75
CA HIS A 261 12.15 -8.07 7.40
C HIS A 261 11.53 -9.41 7.78
N TYR A 262 10.34 -9.39 8.37
CA TYR A 262 9.61 -10.63 8.67
C TYR A 262 9.32 -11.43 7.40
N ILE A 263 8.70 -10.83 6.37
CA ILE A 263 8.35 -11.53 5.12
C ILE A 263 9.59 -12.16 4.50
N TRP A 264 10.69 -11.40 4.37
CA TRP A 264 11.94 -11.87 3.78
C TRP A 264 12.65 -12.91 4.63
N SER A 265 12.55 -12.85 5.96
CA SER A 265 13.09 -13.90 6.85
C SER A 265 12.43 -15.25 6.64
N GLN A 266 11.18 -15.25 6.16
CA GLN A 266 10.38 -16.45 5.91
C GLN A 266 10.52 -16.97 4.47
N GLN A 267 11.28 -16.29 3.60
CA GLN A 267 11.50 -16.71 2.22
C GLN A 267 12.60 -17.78 2.14
N ALA A 268 12.24 -18.99 1.71
CA ALA A 268 13.21 -20.07 1.47
C ALA A 268 14.16 -19.76 0.29
N ARG A 269 13.71 -18.93 -0.67
CA ARG A 269 14.53 -18.41 -1.78
C ARG A 269 14.33 -16.90 -1.86
N ARG A 270 15.43 -16.15 -2.00
CA ARG A 270 15.37 -14.70 -2.20
C ARG A 270 15.02 -14.39 -3.66
N PHE A 271 13.89 -13.72 -3.87
CA PHE A 271 13.48 -13.21 -5.18
C PHE A 271 13.99 -11.78 -5.36
N GLY A 272 14.55 -11.45 -6.54
CA GLY A 272 14.93 -10.07 -6.84
C GLY A 272 13.69 -9.17 -6.90
N SER A 273 13.73 -8.02 -6.25
CA SER A 273 12.57 -7.09 -6.22
C SER A 273 12.98 -5.75 -6.83
N TRP A 274 12.01 -4.87 -7.07
CA TRP A 274 12.24 -3.57 -7.70
C TRP A 274 11.56 -2.46 -6.92
N ALA A 275 12.13 -1.25 -6.96
CA ALA A 275 11.51 -0.03 -6.45
C ALA A 275 11.55 1.05 -7.52
N ILE A 276 10.43 1.73 -7.77
CA ILE A 276 10.37 2.87 -8.69
C ILE A 276 10.38 4.15 -7.85
N GLU A 277 11.50 4.87 -7.89
CA GLU A 277 11.74 6.05 -7.08
C GLU A 277 12.31 7.16 -7.95
N ARG A 278 11.84 8.40 -7.78
CA ARG A 278 12.32 9.51 -8.61
C ARG A 278 13.68 10.05 -8.16
N ASP A 279 13.88 10.11 -6.84
CA ASP A 279 15.04 10.73 -6.21
C ASP A 279 15.35 9.94 -4.92
N PRO A 280 15.93 8.73 -5.04
CA PRO A 280 16.23 7.89 -3.89
C PRO A 280 17.33 8.53 -3.03
N ASP A 281 17.13 8.62 -1.72
CA ASP A 281 18.18 9.11 -0.84
C ASP A 281 19.28 8.04 -0.62
N PRO A 282 20.51 8.43 -0.24
CA PRO A 282 21.61 7.47 -0.09
C PRO A 282 21.38 6.37 0.95
N ILE A 283 20.53 6.60 1.97
CA ILE A 283 20.20 5.60 2.98
C ILE A 283 19.25 4.56 2.36
N ASP A 284 18.26 5.03 1.60
CA ASP A 284 17.30 4.19 0.88
C ASP A 284 18.02 3.32 -0.17
N GLU A 285 18.97 3.89 -0.92
CA GLU A 285 19.83 3.14 -1.83
C GLU A 285 20.56 1.97 -1.15
N LYS A 286 21.18 2.23 0.00
CA LYS A 286 21.93 1.21 0.74
C LYS A 286 21.00 0.17 1.35
N PHE A 287 19.83 0.58 1.84
CA PHE A 287 18.83 -0.34 2.35
C PHE A 287 18.35 -1.30 1.26
N TRP A 288 17.90 -0.77 0.13
CA TRP A 288 17.39 -1.57 -0.98
C TRP A 288 18.43 -2.51 -1.56
N GLN A 289 19.67 -2.03 -1.72
CA GLN A 289 20.79 -2.86 -2.17
C GLN A 289 21.04 -4.06 -1.22
N ARG A 290 21.00 -3.85 0.10
CA ARG A 290 21.13 -4.91 1.11
C ARG A 290 20.04 -5.97 0.98
N HIS A 291 18.85 -5.56 0.57
CA HIS A 291 17.68 -6.43 0.39
C HIS A 291 17.49 -6.94 -1.04
N ARG A 292 18.45 -6.71 -1.95
CA ARG A 292 18.40 -7.09 -3.37
C ARG A 292 17.15 -6.53 -4.08
N VAL A 293 16.79 -5.31 -3.70
CA VAL A 293 15.80 -4.51 -4.39
C VAL A 293 16.56 -3.58 -5.34
N GLU A 294 16.30 -3.72 -6.63
CA GLU A 294 16.86 -2.86 -7.67
C GLU A 294 16.03 -1.57 -7.75
N ILE A 295 16.67 -0.43 -7.54
CA ILE A 295 16.01 0.86 -7.68
C ILE A 295 16.06 1.29 -9.14
N LEU A 296 14.89 1.60 -9.68
CA LEU A 296 14.75 2.27 -10.96
C LEU A 296 14.46 3.73 -10.72
N GLU A 297 15.48 4.55 -10.96
CA GLU A 297 15.40 6.01 -10.83
C GLU A 297 14.54 6.60 -11.97
N ALA A 298 13.23 6.72 -11.75
CA ALA A 298 12.25 7.13 -12.73
C ALA A 298 10.99 7.72 -12.07
N ARG A 299 10.26 8.53 -12.82
CA ARG A 299 8.92 8.97 -12.39
C ARG A 299 7.92 7.81 -12.53
N LEU A 300 6.96 7.75 -11.61
CA LEU A 300 5.88 6.76 -11.70
C LEU A 300 5.08 6.90 -13.00
N GLU A 301 4.87 8.13 -13.49
CA GLU A 301 4.13 8.33 -14.74
C GLU A 301 4.85 7.68 -15.94
N ASP A 302 6.16 7.91 -16.05
CA ASP A 302 6.99 7.35 -17.12
C ASP A 302 7.04 5.82 -17.05
N TRP A 303 7.09 5.28 -15.82
CA TRP A 303 7.04 3.85 -15.60
C TRP A 303 5.68 3.26 -16.01
N VAL A 304 4.56 3.86 -15.60
CA VAL A 304 3.21 3.39 -15.99
C VAL A 304 3.03 3.46 -17.50
N ASP A 305 3.52 4.52 -18.15
CA ASP A 305 3.46 4.67 -19.60
C ASP A 305 4.27 3.58 -20.32
N ALA A 306 5.42 3.17 -19.77
CA ALA A 306 6.20 2.05 -20.29
C ALA A 306 5.49 0.70 -20.11
N MET A 307 4.85 0.48 -18.95
CA MET A 307 4.11 -0.75 -18.61
C MET A 307 2.79 -0.91 -19.37
N SER A 308 2.18 0.20 -19.78
CA SER A 308 0.89 0.21 -20.46
C SER A 308 0.99 -0.17 -21.94
N ARG A 309 2.18 -0.06 -22.53
CA ARG A 309 2.40 -0.34 -23.96
C ARG A 309 2.14 -1.82 -24.30
N PRO A 310 1.57 -2.11 -25.49
CA PRO A 310 1.49 -3.48 -25.99
C PRO A 310 2.89 -4.09 -26.09
N ARG A 311 3.01 -5.36 -25.71
CA ARG A 311 4.25 -6.11 -25.93
C ARG A 311 4.29 -6.57 -27.38
N SER A 312 5.00 -5.82 -28.23
CA SER A 312 5.37 -6.25 -29.58
C SER A 312 6.33 -7.43 -29.54
#